data_AF-A0AB35HUS3-F1
#
_entry.id   AF-A0AB35HUS3-F1
#
_cell.length_a   1.000
_cell.length_b   1.000
_cell.length_c   1.000
_cell.angle_alpha   90.00
_cell.angle_beta   90.00
_cell.angle_gamma   90.00
#
_symmetry.space_group_name_H-M   'P 1'
#
loop_
_entity.id
_entity.type
_entity.pdbx_description
1 polymer ?
#
loop_
_entity_poly.entity_id
_entity_poly.type
_entity_poly.pdbx_seq_one_letter_code
_entity_poly.pdbx_strand_id
1 'polypeptide(L)'
;MLKRLFATRKRPYVPGINRPETIRVDLSGNILTLRMPPHSNYGGFPGEDPPPRINIYNPSQYFDDGSNLPEWQREGKAAFYFMKRDWEFYGPPWRPRSYGTICFGIGLWRYDALPEGMSCFNPEHFEQVCLRNLWYSCPAWPSLGEYRAPVHWHPRQEAGATWLYFERHRDYSHDTEPPPEFMRTYRDCYLRIPLDDRYGLDLNFGYIGYAPVDYCLANMNALRDAVLDSVQLELSATAKERLAEAKRKWPDAHASEHRDPEPWIYPEWRYGGKGEENIVVVNPGSPPPVLTS
;
A
#
# COMPACT_ATOMS: atom_id res chain seq x y z
N MET A 1 26.87 -14.62 7.46
CA MET A 1 27.78 -14.05 6.44
C MET A 1 28.11 -15.02 5.29
N LEU A 2 28.33 -16.33 5.53
CA LEU A 2 28.68 -17.29 4.47
C LEU A 2 27.70 -17.29 3.27
N LYS A 3 26.39 -17.18 3.51
CA LYS A 3 25.37 -17.12 2.45
C LYS A 3 25.54 -15.93 1.49
N ARG A 4 26.12 -14.81 1.95
CA ARG A 4 26.36 -13.64 1.09
C ARG A 4 27.48 -13.88 0.08
N LEU A 5 28.45 -14.76 0.36
CA LEU A 5 29.56 -15.06 -0.56
C LEU A 5 29.09 -15.61 -1.92
N PHE A 6 27.96 -16.31 -1.91
CA PHE A 6 27.36 -16.91 -3.12
C PHE A 6 26.16 -16.12 -3.66
N ALA A 7 25.95 -14.91 -3.14
CA ALA A 7 24.84 -14.07 -3.57
C ALA A 7 25.05 -13.60 -5.02
N THR A 8 23.98 -13.65 -5.80
CA THR A 8 23.95 -13.18 -7.19
C THR A 8 22.64 -12.44 -7.43
N ARG A 9 22.47 -11.80 -8.60
CA ARG A 9 21.16 -11.24 -8.97
C ARG A 9 20.05 -12.30 -9.03
N LYS A 10 20.38 -13.55 -9.40
CA LYS A 10 19.41 -14.65 -9.42
C LYS A 10 19.01 -15.12 -8.03
N ARG A 11 19.95 -15.04 -7.07
CA ARG A 11 19.80 -15.48 -5.68
C ARG A 11 20.44 -14.45 -4.75
N PRO A 12 19.79 -13.29 -4.56
CA PRO A 12 20.30 -12.25 -3.68
C PRO A 12 20.27 -12.71 -2.23
N TYR A 13 21.11 -12.11 -1.40
CA TYR A 13 21.10 -12.30 0.03
C TYR A 13 20.26 -11.22 0.70
N VAL A 14 19.23 -11.62 1.44
CA VAL A 14 18.42 -10.73 2.30
C VAL A 14 18.75 -11.05 3.76
N PRO A 15 19.22 -10.08 4.57
CA PRO A 15 19.53 -10.31 5.98
C PRO A 15 18.31 -10.79 6.75
N GLY A 16 18.51 -11.79 7.62
CA GLY A 16 17.46 -12.26 8.52
C GLY A 16 16.26 -12.95 7.85
N ILE A 17 16.24 -13.15 6.52
CA ILE A 17 15.09 -13.75 5.82
C ILE A 17 14.66 -15.13 6.35
N ASN A 18 15.59 -15.91 6.89
CA ASN A 18 15.30 -17.23 7.48
C ASN A 18 15.07 -17.18 9.00
N ARG A 19 15.01 -15.99 9.58
CA ARG A 19 14.80 -15.73 11.01
C ARG A 19 13.82 -14.54 11.15
N PRO A 20 12.58 -14.68 10.66
CA PRO A 20 11.61 -13.60 10.73
C PRO A 20 11.25 -13.29 12.18
N GLU A 21 11.10 -12.00 12.47
CA GLU A 21 10.60 -11.44 13.71
C GLU A 21 9.07 -11.48 13.71
N THR A 22 8.47 -11.67 14.89
CA THR A 22 7.03 -11.55 15.06
C THR A 22 6.70 -10.14 15.54
N ILE A 23 5.90 -9.44 14.75
CA ILE A 23 5.35 -8.14 15.10
C ILE A 23 3.92 -8.35 15.58
N ARG A 24 3.60 -7.78 16.74
CA ARG A 24 2.25 -7.81 17.33
C ARG A 24 1.90 -6.42 17.83
N VAL A 25 0.78 -5.88 17.35
CA VAL A 25 0.32 -4.52 17.68
C VAL A 25 -1.16 -4.57 18.06
N ASP A 26 -1.50 -3.93 19.18
CA ASP A 26 -2.87 -3.70 19.62
C ASP A 26 -3.39 -2.38 19.03
N LEU A 27 -4.39 -2.47 18.15
CA LEU A 27 -5.06 -1.37 17.44
C LEU A 27 -6.45 -1.13 18.05
N SER A 28 -6.49 -0.54 19.24
CA SER A 28 -7.71 -0.34 20.04
C SER A 28 -8.54 -1.62 20.29
N GLY A 29 -7.85 -2.72 20.62
CA GLY A 29 -8.41 -4.04 20.87
C GLY A 29 -8.43 -4.96 19.65
N ASN A 30 -8.18 -4.43 18.44
CA ASN A 30 -7.95 -5.25 17.26
C ASN A 30 -6.46 -5.64 17.22
N ILE A 31 -6.14 -6.93 17.19
CA ILE A 31 -4.77 -7.38 17.34
C ILE A 31 -4.19 -7.80 15.99
N LEU A 32 -3.27 -6.99 15.46
CA LEU A 32 -2.49 -7.32 14.27
C LEU A 32 -1.28 -8.16 14.67
N THR A 33 -1.09 -9.30 14.01
CA THR A 33 0.11 -10.12 14.14
C THR A 33 0.65 -10.46 12.75
N LEU A 34 1.96 -10.34 12.53
CA LEU A 34 2.62 -10.72 11.29
C LEU A 34 4.08 -11.09 11.53
N ARG A 35 4.67 -11.82 10.59
CA ARG A 35 6.07 -12.25 10.62
C ARG A 35 6.82 -11.64 9.45
N MET A 36 7.97 -11.03 9.72
CA MET A 36 8.76 -10.39 8.68
C MET A 36 10.26 -10.43 8.98
N PRO A 37 11.13 -10.34 7.97
CA PRO A 37 12.56 -10.16 8.22
C PRO A 37 12.84 -8.86 8.99
N PRO A 38 13.96 -8.81 9.74
CA PRO A 38 14.42 -7.58 10.35
C PRO A 38 14.68 -6.48 9.32
N HIS A 39 14.63 -5.23 9.78
CA HIS A 39 15.03 -4.06 8.98
C HIS A 39 16.45 -4.22 8.42
N SER A 40 16.65 -3.84 7.17
CA SER A 40 17.95 -3.87 6.51
C SER A 40 18.07 -2.75 5.48
N ASN A 41 18.84 -1.71 5.84
CA ASN A 41 19.14 -0.57 4.98
C ASN A 41 20.67 -0.38 4.86
N TYR A 42 21.20 -0.25 3.64
CA TYR A 42 22.63 -0.12 3.35
C TYR A 42 23.23 1.13 3.95
N GLY A 43 22.44 2.21 4.04
CA GLY A 43 22.84 3.45 4.68
C GLY A 43 22.99 3.35 6.19
N GLY A 44 22.60 2.22 6.80
CA GLY A 44 22.66 2.01 8.25
C GLY A 44 21.57 2.76 9.01
N PHE A 45 20.58 3.32 8.32
CA PHE A 45 19.43 3.95 8.97
C PHE A 45 18.65 2.90 9.76
N PRO A 46 18.41 3.13 11.06
CA PRO A 46 17.70 2.17 11.88
C PRO A 46 16.24 2.06 11.41
N GLY A 47 15.67 0.87 11.61
CA GLY A 47 14.23 0.71 11.56
C GLY A 47 13.63 1.03 12.91
N GLU A 48 12.38 1.47 12.93
CA GLU A 48 11.64 1.74 14.17
C GLU A 48 10.71 0.57 14.49
N ASP A 49 10.75 0.10 15.73
CA ASP A 49 9.76 -0.87 16.20
C ASP A 49 8.42 -0.17 16.39
N PRO A 50 7.32 -0.80 15.96
CA PRO A 50 6.01 -0.20 16.12
C PRO A 50 5.66 -0.12 17.61
N PRO A 51 4.91 0.91 18.04
CA PRO A 51 4.39 0.95 19.39
C PRO A 51 3.51 -0.31 19.64
N PRO A 52 3.59 -0.93 20.84
CA PRO A 52 2.87 -2.16 21.12
C PRO A 52 1.35 -1.96 21.14
N ARG A 53 0.91 -0.72 21.37
CA ARG A 53 -0.51 -0.33 21.41
C ARG A 53 -0.70 1.04 20.77
N ILE A 54 -1.75 1.16 19.97
CA ILE A 54 -2.17 2.35 19.25
C ILE A 54 -3.65 2.55 19.52
N ASN A 55 -4.05 3.78 19.85
CA ASN A 55 -5.46 4.16 19.88
C ASN A 55 -5.86 4.66 18.48
N ILE A 56 -6.48 3.80 17.68
CA ILE A 56 -6.88 4.16 16.30
C ILE A 56 -7.87 5.33 16.25
N TYR A 57 -8.55 5.64 17.36
CA TYR A 57 -9.52 6.73 17.46
C TYR A 57 -8.91 8.05 17.94
N ASN A 58 -7.61 8.10 18.23
CA ASN A 58 -6.96 9.35 18.63
C ASN A 58 -6.72 10.25 17.40
N PRO A 59 -7.48 11.35 17.21
CA PRO A 59 -7.36 12.17 16.01
C PRO A 59 -6.00 12.88 15.91
N SER A 60 -5.28 13.09 17.02
CA SER A 60 -4.02 13.83 17.03
C SER A 60 -2.85 13.08 16.37
N GLN A 61 -3.03 11.79 16.08
CA GLN A 61 -2.00 10.94 15.45
C GLN A 61 -2.09 10.96 13.92
N TYR A 62 -3.24 11.36 13.40
CA TYR A 62 -3.48 11.39 11.97
C TYR A 62 -3.04 12.73 11.40
N PHE A 63 -2.38 12.67 10.26
CA PHE A 63 -2.23 13.82 9.39
C PHE A 63 -3.30 13.75 8.29
N ASP A 64 -3.85 14.91 7.93
CA ASP A 64 -4.72 15.01 6.77
C ASP A 64 -3.94 14.69 5.49
N ASP A 65 -4.64 14.44 4.40
CA ASP A 65 -4.07 14.23 3.07
C ASP A 65 -3.38 15.48 2.48
N GLY A 66 -3.10 16.49 3.30
CA GLY A 66 -2.34 17.68 2.96
C GLY A 66 -3.25 18.90 2.86
N SER A 67 -3.48 19.57 3.98
CA SER A 67 -4.10 20.92 4.01
C SER A 67 -3.41 21.94 3.09
N ASN A 68 -2.13 21.72 2.77
CA ASN A 68 -1.34 22.53 1.83
C ASN A 68 -1.50 22.15 0.36
N LEU A 69 -2.23 21.07 0.05
CA LEU A 69 -2.49 20.67 -1.33
C LEU A 69 -3.73 21.38 -1.89
N PRO A 70 -3.77 21.59 -3.21
CA PRO A 70 -4.98 21.99 -3.92
C PRO A 70 -6.15 21.06 -3.64
N GLU A 71 -7.37 21.59 -3.64
CA GLU A 71 -8.59 20.84 -3.29
C GLU A 71 -8.77 19.57 -4.13
N TRP A 72 -8.45 19.64 -5.41
CA TRP A 72 -8.59 18.52 -6.34
C TRP A 72 -7.66 17.33 -6.03
N GLN A 73 -6.60 17.53 -5.23
CA GLN A 73 -5.69 16.47 -4.78
C GLN A 73 -6.04 15.92 -3.39
N ARG A 74 -7.02 16.49 -2.70
CA ARG A 74 -7.45 16.05 -1.37
C ARG A 74 -8.57 15.02 -1.48
N GLU A 75 -8.33 13.83 -0.94
CA GLU A 75 -9.25 12.69 -0.94
C GLU A 75 -10.37 12.85 0.09
N GLY A 76 -10.08 13.56 1.19
CA GLY A 76 -10.85 13.57 2.42
C GLY A 76 -10.52 12.37 3.32
N LYS A 77 -9.26 11.93 3.33
CA LYS A 77 -8.76 10.90 4.27
C LYS A 77 -7.70 11.49 5.20
N ALA A 78 -7.55 10.86 6.35
CA ALA A 78 -6.41 11.09 7.23
C ALA A 78 -5.62 9.79 7.40
N ALA A 79 -4.29 9.89 7.52
CA ALA A 79 -3.41 8.73 7.63
C ALA A 79 -2.48 8.83 8.85
N PHE A 80 -2.10 7.68 9.41
CA PHE A 80 -1.09 7.56 10.45
C PHE A 80 -0.22 6.34 10.16
N TYR A 81 1.07 6.53 9.90
CA TYR A 81 2.02 5.45 9.68
C TYR A 81 2.80 5.18 10.97
N PHE A 82 2.81 3.93 11.41
CA PHE A 82 3.42 3.54 12.69
C PHE A 82 4.52 2.49 12.55
N MET A 83 4.76 2.00 11.33
CA MET A 83 5.84 1.08 11.04
C MET A 83 6.38 1.31 9.64
N LYS A 84 7.72 1.32 9.53
CA LYS A 84 8.42 1.27 8.26
C LYS A 84 9.62 0.32 8.36
N ARG A 85 9.83 -0.49 7.33
CA ARG A 85 10.98 -1.38 7.18
C ARG A 85 11.51 -1.29 5.75
N ASP A 86 12.81 -1.41 5.60
CA ASP A 86 13.44 -1.65 4.31
C ASP A 86 14.02 -3.06 4.31
N TRP A 87 13.90 -3.76 3.17
CA TRP A 87 14.56 -5.04 2.95
C TRP A 87 15.40 -4.98 1.68
N GLU A 88 16.71 -4.94 1.88
CA GLU A 88 17.66 -4.87 0.79
C GLU A 88 18.13 -6.25 0.30
N PHE A 89 18.24 -6.35 -1.03
CA PHE A 89 18.65 -7.56 -1.74
C PHE A 89 20.12 -7.45 -2.12
N TYR A 90 21.02 -7.97 -1.30
CA TYR A 90 22.46 -7.81 -1.50
C TYR A 90 23.07 -8.82 -2.47
N GLY A 91 24.10 -8.36 -3.17
CA GLY A 91 25.06 -9.20 -3.86
C GLY A 91 26.22 -9.67 -2.96
N PRO A 92 27.29 -10.17 -3.58
CA PRO A 92 28.44 -10.68 -2.85
C PRO A 92 29.15 -9.57 -2.06
N PRO A 93 29.97 -9.89 -1.03
CA PRO A 93 30.49 -8.87 -0.11
C PRO A 93 31.32 -7.76 -0.74
N TRP A 94 31.99 -8.02 -1.88
CA TRP A 94 32.75 -7.01 -2.62
C TRP A 94 31.86 -6.03 -3.42
N ARG A 95 30.55 -6.27 -3.49
CA ARG A 95 29.56 -5.28 -3.94
C ARG A 95 28.97 -4.60 -2.69
N PRO A 96 29.29 -3.32 -2.45
CA PRO A 96 28.81 -2.63 -1.25
C PRO A 96 27.29 -2.43 -1.30
N ARG A 97 26.79 -1.87 -2.41
CA ARG A 97 25.36 -1.56 -2.58
C ARG A 97 24.51 -2.79 -2.88
N SER A 98 23.27 -2.78 -2.41
CA SER A 98 22.24 -3.75 -2.78
C SER A 98 21.98 -3.75 -4.30
N TYR A 99 21.26 -4.77 -4.77
CA TYR A 99 20.70 -4.79 -6.12
C TYR A 99 19.42 -3.96 -6.16
N GLY A 100 18.53 -4.15 -5.17
CA GLY A 100 17.30 -3.41 -4.99
C GLY A 100 16.77 -3.54 -3.57
N THR A 101 15.61 -2.94 -3.33
CA THR A 101 15.00 -2.78 -2.01
C THR A 101 13.49 -2.93 -2.10
N ILE A 102 12.90 -3.54 -1.08
CA ILE A 102 11.47 -3.38 -0.78
C ILE A 102 11.35 -2.40 0.38
N CYS A 103 10.57 -1.35 0.21
CA CYS A 103 10.14 -0.46 1.28
C CYS A 103 8.76 -0.95 1.76
N PHE A 104 8.68 -1.44 2.98
CA PHE A 104 7.45 -1.89 3.61
C PHE A 104 6.96 -0.86 4.63
N GLY A 105 5.66 -0.62 4.64
CA GLY A 105 5.01 0.27 5.60
C GLY A 105 3.69 -0.30 6.10
N ILE A 106 3.34 0.06 7.33
CA ILE A 106 1.99 -0.16 7.87
C ILE A 106 1.41 1.18 8.30
N GLY A 107 0.22 1.48 7.77
CA GLY A 107 -0.53 2.69 8.09
C GLY A 107 -1.96 2.41 8.49
N LEU A 108 -2.52 3.29 9.31
CA LEU A 108 -3.94 3.40 9.56
C LEU A 108 -4.52 4.52 8.70
N TRP A 109 -5.73 4.30 8.22
CA TRP A 109 -6.53 5.32 7.53
C TRP A 109 -7.82 5.58 8.27
N ARG A 110 -8.21 6.85 8.30
CA ARG A 110 -9.52 7.32 8.72
C ARG A 110 -10.18 8.01 7.53
N TYR A 111 -11.33 7.50 7.11
CA TYR A 111 -12.08 8.02 5.98
C TYR A 111 -13.12 9.03 6.44
N ASP A 112 -12.71 10.30 6.49
CA ASP A 112 -13.57 11.40 6.93
C ASP A 112 -14.65 11.71 5.89
N ALA A 113 -14.33 11.58 4.60
CA ALA A 113 -15.25 11.75 3.48
C ALA A 113 -16.22 10.56 3.25
N LEU A 114 -16.18 9.50 4.07
CA LEU A 114 -17.09 8.37 3.91
C LEU A 114 -18.54 8.82 4.23
N PRO A 115 -19.49 8.69 3.28
CA PRO A 115 -20.87 9.09 3.49
C PRO A 115 -21.53 8.42 4.69
N GLU A 116 -22.50 9.11 5.29
CA GLU A 116 -23.36 8.49 6.30
C GLU A 116 -24.09 7.30 5.68
N GLY A 117 -24.04 6.17 6.38
CA GLY A 117 -24.61 4.92 5.88
C GLY A 117 -23.61 4.01 5.18
N MET A 118 -22.43 4.46 4.75
CA MET A 118 -21.37 3.57 4.28
C MET A 118 -20.48 3.05 5.43
N SER A 119 -19.81 1.92 5.20
CA SER A 119 -18.95 1.26 6.19
C SER A 119 -17.85 0.47 5.47
N CYS A 120 -16.61 0.54 5.95
CA CYS A 120 -15.51 -0.28 5.43
C CYS A 120 -15.72 -1.78 5.71
N PHE A 121 -16.63 -2.18 6.61
CA PHE A 121 -17.00 -3.58 6.78
C PHE A 121 -17.96 -4.10 5.70
N ASN A 122 -18.60 -3.21 4.93
CA ASN A 122 -19.30 -3.61 3.72
C ASN A 122 -18.24 -3.77 2.60
N PRO A 123 -18.12 -4.96 1.97
CA PRO A 123 -17.09 -5.21 0.96
C PRO A 123 -17.17 -4.31 -0.28
N GLU A 124 -18.38 -3.98 -0.74
CA GLU A 124 -18.61 -3.11 -1.90
C GLU A 124 -18.20 -1.67 -1.59
N HIS A 125 -18.61 -1.15 -0.42
CA HIS A 125 -18.19 0.17 0.04
C HIS A 125 -16.66 0.25 0.21
N PHE A 126 -16.05 -0.80 0.76
CA PHE A 126 -14.60 -0.85 0.96
C PHE A 126 -13.83 -0.90 -0.35
N GLU A 127 -14.36 -1.60 -1.35
CA GLU A 127 -13.82 -1.57 -2.72
C GLU A 127 -13.87 -0.16 -3.31
N GLN A 128 -15.01 0.54 -3.22
CA GLN A 128 -15.13 1.93 -3.69
C GLN A 128 -14.09 2.85 -3.02
N VAL A 129 -13.92 2.71 -1.71
CA VAL A 129 -12.90 3.42 -0.94
C VAL A 129 -11.49 3.10 -1.46
N CYS A 130 -11.21 1.83 -1.77
CA CYS A 130 -9.90 1.43 -2.28
C CYS A 130 -9.59 2.03 -3.65
N LEU A 131 -10.58 2.03 -4.56
CA LEU A 131 -10.45 2.60 -5.91
C LEU A 131 -10.31 4.12 -5.87
N ARG A 132 -11.10 4.79 -5.03
CA ARG A 132 -10.97 6.23 -4.79
C ARG A 132 -9.55 6.56 -4.31
N ASN A 133 -9.05 5.84 -3.32
CA ASN A 133 -7.70 6.04 -2.80
C ASN A 133 -6.61 5.78 -3.85
N LEU A 134 -6.79 4.78 -4.72
CA LEU A 134 -5.89 4.56 -5.85
C LEU A 134 -5.87 5.77 -6.78
N TRP A 135 -7.04 6.33 -7.16
CA TRP A 135 -7.12 7.53 -8.00
C TRP A 135 -6.39 8.73 -7.35
N TYR A 136 -6.58 8.93 -6.05
CA TYR A 136 -5.87 9.99 -5.31
C TYR A 136 -4.39 9.69 -5.10
N SER A 137 -3.93 8.46 -5.32
CA SER A 137 -2.51 8.11 -5.33
C SER A 137 -1.89 8.26 -6.73
N CYS A 138 -2.69 8.01 -7.79
CA CYS A 138 -2.39 8.18 -9.22
C CYS A 138 -3.76 8.06 -9.94
N PRO A 139 -4.38 9.06 -10.60
CA PRO A 139 -3.89 10.23 -11.36
C PRO A 139 -3.84 11.60 -10.67
N ALA A 140 -4.25 11.73 -9.40
CA ALA A 140 -4.20 13.02 -8.70
C ALA A 140 -2.77 13.55 -8.46
N TRP A 141 -1.75 12.74 -8.75
CA TRP A 141 -0.32 13.09 -8.64
C TRP A 141 0.39 12.90 -9.97
N PRO A 142 0.08 13.70 -10.99
CA PRO A 142 0.56 13.43 -12.34
C PRO A 142 2.07 13.67 -12.48
N SER A 143 2.70 14.38 -11.54
CA SER A 143 4.17 14.51 -11.43
C SER A 143 4.89 13.22 -11.03
N LEU A 144 4.20 12.28 -10.40
CA LEU A 144 4.74 10.95 -10.19
C LEU A 144 4.72 10.17 -11.51
N GLY A 145 3.84 10.53 -12.45
CA GLY A 145 3.54 9.98 -13.78
C GLY A 145 2.47 8.88 -13.77
N GLU A 146 2.35 8.14 -14.86
CA GLU A 146 1.22 7.24 -15.10
C GLU A 146 1.34 5.86 -14.47
N TYR A 147 0.23 5.30 -14.01
CA TYR A 147 0.15 3.99 -13.38
C TYR A 147 -1.10 3.25 -13.84
N ARG A 148 -0.97 1.93 -13.97
CA ARG A 148 -2.09 1.01 -14.12
C ARG A 148 -2.45 0.47 -12.75
N ALA A 149 -3.70 0.64 -12.34
CA ALA A 149 -4.21 0.15 -11.06
C ALA A 149 -5.75 -0.04 -11.13
N PRO A 150 -6.32 -0.98 -10.36
CA PRO A 150 -5.62 -2.05 -9.65
C PRO A 150 -5.11 -3.13 -10.63
N VAL A 151 -3.99 -3.76 -10.30
CA VAL A 151 -3.45 -4.95 -10.97
C VAL A 151 -3.43 -6.11 -9.98
N HIS A 152 -3.65 -7.35 -10.46
CA HIS A 152 -3.73 -8.54 -9.59
C HIS A 152 -4.73 -8.38 -8.45
N TRP A 153 -5.91 -7.83 -8.75
CA TRP A 153 -6.99 -7.68 -7.78
C TRP A 153 -7.38 -9.03 -7.20
N HIS A 154 -7.42 -9.11 -5.86
CA HIS A 154 -7.72 -10.34 -5.17
C HIS A 154 -8.39 -10.08 -3.81
N PRO A 155 -9.70 -10.30 -3.67
CA PRO A 155 -10.35 -10.29 -2.37
C PRO A 155 -9.97 -11.53 -1.56
N ARG A 156 -9.79 -11.36 -0.24
CA ARG A 156 -9.54 -12.43 0.72
C ARG A 156 -10.59 -12.36 1.83
N GLN A 157 -11.20 -13.49 2.18
CA GLN A 157 -12.13 -13.54 3.31
C GLN A 157 -11.39 -14.01 4.56
N GLU A 158 -11.10 -13.08 5.46
CA GLU A 158 -10.26 -13.32 6.64
C GLU A 158 -10.81 -12.59 7.86
N ALA A 159 -10.74 -13.24 9.03
CA ALA A 159 -11.33 -12.76 10.28
C ALA A 159 -12.82 -12.36 10.18
N GLY A 160 -13.53 -12.94 9.20
CA GLY A 160 -14.94 -12.64 8.91
C GLY A 160 -15.17 -11.38 8.07
N ALA A 161 -14.14 -10.65 7.65
CA ALA A 161 -14.22 -9.46 6.80
C ALA A 161 -13.53 -9.69 5.45
N THR A 162 -13.83 -8.84 4.47
CA THR A 162 -13.18 -8.87 3.15
C THR A 162 -11.96 -7.97 3.16
N TRP A 163 -10.78 -8.56 2.94
CA TRP A 163 -9.52 -7.85 2.75
C TRP A 163 -9.25 -7.74 1.26
N LEU A 164 -8.61 -6.68 0.82
CA LEU A 164 -8.37 -6.42 -0.59
C LEU A 164 -6.87 -6.34 -0.86
N TYR A 165 -6.37 -7.27 -1.67
CA TYR A 165 -5.02 -7.22 -2.21
C TYR A 165 -5.05 -6.71 -3.65
N PHE A 166 -4.11 -5.83 -3.99
CA PHE A 166 -3.84 -5.41 -5.36
C PHE A 166 -2.49 -4.71 -5.47
N GLU A 167 -2.06 -4.49 -6.70
CA GLU A 167 -0.84 -3.79 -7.05
C GLU A 167 -1.17 -2.54 -7.89
N ARG A 168 -0.27 -1.57 -7.94
CA ARG A 168 -0.21 -0.55 -8.99
C ARG A 168 1.13 -0.66 -9.70
N HIS A 169 1.09 -0.67 -11.03
CA HIS A 169 2.28 -0.81 -11.87
C HIS A 169 2.51 0.47 -12.63
N ARG A 170 3.78 0.86 -12.74
CA ARG A 170 4.14 2.01 -13.56
C ARG A 170 3.75 1.75 -15.02
N ASP A 171 3.04 2.70 -15.63
CA ASP A 171 2.77 2.65 -17.07
C ASP A 171 3.86 3.44 -17.80
N TYR A 172 4.41 2.83 -18.85
CA TYR A 172 5.43 3.41 -19.71
C TYR A 172 4.99 3.40 -21.18
N SER A 173 3.71 3.08 -21.45
CA SER A 173 3.17 2.97 -22.82
C SER A 173 3.18 4.31 -23.57
N HIS A 174 3.15 5.43 -22.83
CA HIS A 174 3.22 6.78 -23.37
C HIS A 174 4.62 7.42 -23.29
N ASP A 175 5.62 6.70 -22.77
CA ASP A 175 7.01 7.21 -22.73
C ASP A 175 7.63 7.16 -24.12
N THR A 176 8.37 8.22 -24.49
CA THR A 176 9.03 8.32 -25.81
C THR A 176 10.17 7.33 -25.98
N GLU A 177 10.82 6.94 -24.89
CA GLU A 177 11.91 5.97 -24.86
C GLU A 177 11.57 4.81 -23.91
N PRO A 178 11.93 3.57 -24.25
CA PRO A 178 11.69 2.46 -23.35
C PRO A 178 12.48 2.67 -22.05
N PRO A 179 11.87 2.43 -20.88
CA PRO A 179 12.55 2.62 -19.61
C PRO A 179 13.70 1.61 -19.48
N PRO A 180 14.76 1.95 -18.75
CA PRO A 180 15.76 0.98 -18.33
C PRO A 180 15.10 -0.28 -17.74
N GLU A 181 15.63 -1.46 -18.08
CA GLU A 181 15.00 -2.74 -17.75
C GLU A 181 14.58 -2.85 -16.27
N PHE A 182 15.43 -2.42 -15.34
CA PHE A 182 15.15 -2.51 -13.91
C PHE A 182 13.93 -1.69 -13.48
N MET A 183 13.58 -0.61 -14.18
CA MET A 183 12.42 0.22 -13.82
C MET A 183 11.09 -0.53 -14.03
N ARG A 184 11.06 -1.57 -14.87
CA ARG A 184 9.89 -2.47 -15.03
C ARG A 184 9.59 -3.29 -13.76
N THR A 185 10.48 -3.26 -12.78
CA THR A 185 10.24 -3.87 -11.46
C THR A 185 9.50 -2.94 -10.51
N TYR A 186 9.44 -1.63 -10.80
CA TYR A 186 8.82 -0.65 -9.92
C TYR A 186 7.30 -0.85 -9.87
N ARG A 187 6.81 -1.12 -8.67
CA ARG A 187 5.40 -1.33 -8.36
C ARG A 187 5.17 -1.10 -6.89
N ASP A 188 3.94 -0.78 -6.55
CA ASP A 188 3.50 -0.80 -5.16
C ASP A 188 2.43 -1.88 -5.00
N CYS A 189 2.56 -2.67 -3.94
CA CYS A 189 1.57 -3.69 -3.56
C CYS A 189 0.86 -3.24 -2.29
N TYR A 190 -0.44 -3.52 -2.20
CA TYR A 190 -1.28 -3.14 -1.08
C TYR A 190 -2.05 -4.35 -0.58
N LEU A 191 -2.09 -4.54 0.74
CA LEU A 191 -3.12 -5.31 1.41
C LEU A 191 -3.88 -4.38 2.34
N ARG A 192 -5.17 -4.19 2.05
CA ARG A 192 -6.06 -3.30 2.79
C ARG A 192 -7.07 -4.10 3.58
N ILE A 193 -7.21 -3.76 4.85
CA ILE A 193 -7.99 -4.53 5.82
C ILE A 193 -8.92 -3.56 6.57
N PRO A 194 -10.24 -3.77 6.58
CA PRO A 194 -11.13 -2.95 7.37
C PRO A 194 -10.97 -3.26 8.87
N LEU A 195 -10.91 -2.22 9.69
CA LEU A 195 -10.82 -2.32 11.16
C LEU A 195 -12.10 -1.87 11.84
N ASP A 196 -12.84 -0.98 11.20
CA ASP A 196 -14.09 -0.37 11.68
C ASP A 196 -14.82 0.31 10.52
N ASP A 197 -16.00 0.90 10.74
CA ASP A 197 -16.82 1.54 9.71
C ASP A 197 -16.07 2.60 8.89
N ARG A 198 -15.18 3.37 9.52
CA ARG A 198 -14.41 4.45 8.88
C ARG A 198 -12.90 4.23 8.93
N TYR A 199 -12.45 3.08 9.45
CA TYR A 199 -11.04 2.84 9.72
C TYR A 199 -10.54 1.61 8.97
N GLY A 200 -9.39 1.76 8.34
CA GLY A 200 -8.71 0.69 7.62
C GLY A 200 -7.23 0.62 7.97
N LEU A 201 -6.65 -0.55 7.78
CA LEU A 201 -5.22 -0.80 7.81
C LEU A 201 -4.70 -0.94 6.38
N ASP A 202 -3.55 -0.35 6.08
CA ASP A 202 -2.84 -0.48 4.81
C ASP A 202 -1.45 -1.05 5.06
N LEU A 203 -1.18 -2.22 4.47
CA LEU A 203 0.16 -2.78 4.36
C LEU A 203 0.65 -2.50 2.94
N ASN A 204 1.65 -1.65 2.82
CA ASN A 204 2.20 -1.23 1.53
C ASN A 204 3.62 -1.79 1.34
N PHE A 205 3.91 -2.25 0.12
CA PHE A 205 5.22 -2.69 -0.32
C PHE A 205 5.60 -1.94 -1.59
N GLY A 206 6.55 -1.00 -1.49
CA GLY A 206 7.12 -0.29 -2.63
C GLY A 206 8.39 -0.96 -3.13
N TYR A 207 8.46 -1.26 -4.42
CA TYR A 207 9.59 -1.95 -5.04
C TYR A 207 10.52 -0.97 -5.74
N ILE A 208 11.79 -1.01 -5.37
CA ILE A 208 12.89 -0.41 -6.14
C ILE A 208 13.82 -1.56 -6.54
N GLY A 209 13.54 -2.19 -7.68
CA GLY A 209 14.19 -3.44 -8.06
C GLY A 209 15.41 -3.29 -8.97
N TYR A 210 15.78 -4.40 -9.61
CA TYR A 210 17.01 -4.56 -10.39
C TYR A 210 16.78 -5.42 -11.64
N ALA A 211 17.69 -5.31 -12.60
CA ALA A 211 17.75 -6.21 -13.74
C ALA A 211 18.61 -7.46 -13.42
N PRO A 212 18.28 -8.65 -13.96
CA PRO A 212 17.11 -8.95 -14.79
C PRO A 212 15.77 -8.93 -14.05
N VAL A 213 14.70 -8.50 -14.72
CA VAL A 213 13.36 -8.31 -14.13
C VAL A 213 12.82 -9.59 -13.49
N ASP A 214 12.87 -10.71 -14.22
CA ASP A 214 12.29 -11.98 -13.75
C ASP A 214 12.91 -12.46 -12.45
N TYR A 215 14.24 -12.31 -12.32
CA TYR A 215 14.93 -12.66 -11.09
C TYR A 215 14.57 -11.70 -9.96
N CYS A 216 14.47 -10.40 -10.25
CA CYS A 216 14.06 -9.43 -9.24
C CYS A 216 12.66 -9.70 -8.70
N LEU A 217 11.68 -9.84 -9.60
CA LEU A 217 10.28 -10.05 -9.23
C LEU A 217 10.09 -11.40 -8.53
N ALA A 218 10.74 -12.47 -8.97
CA ALA A 218 10.67 -13.75 -8.28
C ALA A 218 11.14 -13.66 -6.82
N ASN A 219 12.24 -12.94 -6.56
CA ASN A 219 12.78 -12.79 -5.20
C ASN A 219 11.97 -11.81 -4.35
N MET A 220 11.54 -10.69 -4.93
CA MET A 220 10.78 -9.65 -4.21
C MET A 220 9.35 -10.13 -3.88
N ASN A 221 8.67 -10.76 -4.84
CA ASN A 221 7.33 -11.33 -4.63
C ASN A 221 7.39 -12.43 -3.57
N ALA A 222 8.37 -13.33 -3.61
CA ALA A 222 8.51 -14.38 -2.60
C ALA A 222 8.66 -13.81 -1.18
N LEU A 223 9.38 -12.69 -1.00
CA LEU A 223 9.48 -12.03 0.30
C LEU A 223 8.15 -11.38 0.72
N ARG A 224 7.53 -10.62 -0.19
CA ARG A 224 6.22 -9.97 0.05
C ARG A 224 5.17 -11.01 0.43
N ASP A 225 5.06 -12.07 -0.35
CA ASP A 225 4.06 -13.13 -0.17
C ASP A 225 4.27 -13.83 1.17
N ALA A 226 5.52 -14.14 1.55
CA ALA A 226 5.81 -14.70 2.86
C ALA A 226 5.39 -13.80 4.04
N VAL A 227 5.45 -12.47 3.88
CA VAL A 227 4.93 -11.52 4.88
C VAL A 227 3.40 -11.51 4.86
N LEU A 228 2.78 -11.36 3.67
CA LEU A 228 1.32 -11.33 3.51
C LEU A 228 0.64 -12.58 4.05
N ASP A 229 1.19 -13.76 3.77
CA ASP A 229 0.66 -15.06 4.20
C ASP A 229 0.77 -15.26 5.73
N SER A 230 1.57 -14.43 6.41
CA SER A 230 1.71 -14.45 7.87
C SER A 230 0.78 -13.47 8.59
N VAL A 231 0.09 -12.59 7.86
CA VAL A 231 -0.76 -11.55 8.43
C VAL A 231 -1.99 -12.19 9.07
N GLN A 232 -2.23 -11.86 10.32
CA GLN A 232 -3.39 -12.25 11.09
C GLN A 232 -3.97 -11.02 11.78
N LEU A 233 -5.30 -10.91 11.78
CA LEU A 233 -6.02 -9.88 12.50
C LEU A 233 -7.08 -10.53 13.38
N GLU A 234 -6.99 -10.27 14.68
CA GLU A 234 -8.06 -10.61 15.62
C GLU A 234 -8.88 -9.35 15.90
N LEU A 235 -10.14 -9.33 15.45
CA LEU A 235 -11.03 -8.20 15.71
C LEU A 235 -11.47 -8.15 17.18
N SER A 236 -11.54 -6.93 17.72
CA SER A 236 -12.14 -6.63 19.02
C SER A 236 -13.62 -7.04 19.07
N ALA A 237 -14.19 -7.15 20.28
CA ALA A 237 -15.62 -7.44 20.44
C ALA A 237 -16.50 -6.40 19.71
N THR A 238 -16.22 -5.10 19.90
CA THR A 238 -16.94 -4.02 19.25
C THR A 238 -16.81 -4.06 17.71
N ALA A 239 -15.62 -4.35 17.18
CA ALA A 239 -15.43 -4.47 15.74
C ALA A 239 -16.20 -5.67 15.17
N LYS A 240 -16.23 -6.80 15.88
CA LYS A 240 -17.03 -7.98 15.50
C LYS A 240 -18.53 -7.68 15.48
N GLU A 241 -19.02 -6.90 16.46
CA GLU A 241 -20.43 -6.47 16.50
C GLU A 241 -20.78 -5.59 15.30
N ARG A 242 -19.94 -4.60 14.97
CA ARG A 242 -20.15 -3.72 13.80
C ARG A 242 -20.06 -4.47 12.48
N LEU A 243 -19.12 -5.40 12.35
CA LEU A 243 -19.04 -6.29 11.20
C LEU A 243 -20.32 -7.14 11.06
N ALA A 244 -20.85 -7.68 12.16
CA ALA A 244 -22.09 -8.43 12.13
C ALA A 244 -23.30 -7.54 11.79
N GLU A 245 -23.33 -6.29 12.25
CA GLU A 245 -24.34 -5.31 11.86
C GLU A 245 -24.28 -4.99 10.37
N ALA A 246 -23.09 -4.70 9.84
CA ALA A 246 -22.89 -4.46 8.41
C ALA A 246 -23.40 -5.64 7.57
N LYS A 247 -23.09 -6.88 7.96
CA LYS A 247 -23.59 -8.09 7.26
C LYS A 247 -25.11 -8.24 7.35
N ARG A 248 -25.75 -7.85 8.45
CA ARG A 248 -27.22 -7.86 8.55
C ARG A 248 -27.86 -6.78 7.68
N LYS A 249 -27.22 -5.61 7.61
CA LYS A 249 -27.71 -4.46 6.84
C LYS A 249 -27.53 -4.67 5.33
N TRP A 250 -26.44 -5.31 4.93
CA TRP A 250 -26.10 -5.60 3.54
C TRP A 250 -25.71 -7.08 3.37
N PRO A 251 -26.68 -8.01 3.39
CA PRO A 251 -26.40 -9.44 3.33
C PRO A 251 -25.79 -9.90 2.01
N ASP A 252 -26.08 -9.19 0.92
CA ASP A 252 -25.64 -9.53 -0.44
C ASP A 252 -24.38 -8.77 -0.89
N ALA A 253 -23.82 -7.92 -0.02
CA ALA A 253 -22.65 -7.11 -0.36
C ALA A 253 -21.40 -7.98 -0.51
N HIS A 254 -20.74 -7.83 -1.65
CA HIS A 254 -19.50 -8.52 -1.99
C HIS A 254 -18.58 -7.57 -2.75
N ALA A 255 -17.27 -7.79 -2.61
CA ALA A 255 -16.30 -7.16 -3.48
C ALA A 255 -16.25 -7.93 -4.81
N SER A 256 -15.80 -7.26 -5.86
CA SER A 256 -15.52 -7.87 -7.15
C SER A 256 -14.48 -8.98 -6.97
N GLU A 257 -14.77 -10.19 -7.45
CA GLU A 257 -13.80 -11.30 -7.44
C GLU A 257 -12.62 -11.04 -8.38
N HIS A 258 -12.90 -10.37 -9.50
CA HIS A 258 -11.93 -10.01 -10.52
C HIS A 258 -12.12 -8.55 -10.89
N ARG A 259 -11.02 -7.84 -11.16
CA ARG A 259 -11.06 -6.45 -11.60
C ARG A 259 -9.90 -6.16 -12.54
N ASP A 260 -10.22 -5.56 -13.68
CA ASP A 260 -9.23 -5.00 -14.59
C ASP A 260 -8.74 -3.63 -14.10
N PRO A 261 -7.55 -3.18 -14.50
CA PRO A 261 -7.09 -1.83 -14.21
C PRO A 261 -8.10 -0.78 -14.69
N GLU A 262 -8.29 0.25 -13.88
CA GLU A 262 -9.19 1.36 -14.23
C GLU A 262 -8.67 2.10 -15.46
N PRO A 263 -9.55 2.44 -16.41
CA PRO A 263 -9.18 3.14 -17.64
C PRO A 263 -9.04 4.66 -17.40
N TRP A 264 -8.39 5.05 -16.30
CA TRP A 264 -8.23 6.46 -15.96
C TRP A 264 -7.39 7.20 -17.00
N ILE A 265 -7.90 8.34 -17.44
CA ILE A 265 -7.17 9.30 -18.25
C ILE A 265 -6.40 10.21 -17.29
N TYR A 266 -5.08 10.28 -17.46
CA TYR A 266 -4.24 11.18 -16.67
C TYR A 266 -4.37 12.62 -17.16
N PRO A 267 -4.33 13.62 -16.26
CA PRO A 267 -4.41 15.02 -16.66
C PRO A 267 -3.13 15.45 -17.40
N GLU A 268 -3.28 16.33 -18.38
CA GLU A 268 -2.14 17.08 -18.92
C GLU A 268 -1.76 18.17 -17.94
N TRP A 269 -0.47 18.31 -17.63
CA TRP A 269 -0.02 19.20 -16.56
C TRP A 269 1.36 19.79 -16.87
N ARG A 270 1.72 20.82 -16.11
CA ARG A 270 3.06 21.42 -16.09
C ARG A 270 3.43 21.84 -14.68
N TYR A 271 4.73 22.03 -14.44
CA TYR A 271 5.16 22.71 -13.22
C TYR A 271 4.69 24.17 -13.23
N GLY A 272 4.26 24.65 -12.07
CA GLY A 272 3.89 26.04 -11.86
C GLY A 272 5.08 26.98 -11.84
N GLY A 273 4.84 28.21 -12.27
CA GLY A 273 5.74 29.33 -12.11
C GLY A 273 5.53 30.08 -10.79
N LYS A 274 6.15 31.25 -10.67
CA LYS A 274 6.02 32.11 -9.49
C LYS A 274 4.58 32.57 -9.30
N GLY A 275 3.97 32.21 -8.17
CA GLY A 275 2.59 32.56 -7.82
C GLY A 275 1.53 31.56 -8.28
N GLU A 276 1.94 30.48 -8.94
CA GLU A 276 1.06 29.36 -9.29
C GLU A 276 1.23 28.19 -8.31
N GLU A 277 0.25 27.28 -8.32
CA GLU A 277 0.39 25.98 -7.66
C GLU A 277 1.56 25.18 -8.26
N ASN A 278 2.23 24.33 -7.48
CA ASN A 278 3.38 23.56 -7.95
C ASN A 278 3.07 22.69 -9.19
N ILE A 279 1.83 22.19 -9.28
CA ILE A 279 1.31 21.44 -10.43
C ILE A 279 0.13 22.21 -10.97
N VAL A 280 0.20 22.64 -12.23
CA VAL A 280 -0.91 23.28 -12.94
C VAL A 280 -1.47 22.29 -13.94
N VAL A 281 -2.73 21.91 -13.76
CA VAL A 281 -3.48 21.08 -14.71
C VAL A 281 -3.89 21.94 -15.90
N VAL A 282 -3.45 21.55 -17.10
CA VAL A 282 -3.76 22.20 -18.37
C VAL A 282 -5.05 21.63 -18.94
N ASN A 283 -5.18 20.29 -18.95
CA ASN A 283 -6.40 19.59 -19.33
C ASN A 283 -6.75 18.53 -18.28
N PRO A 284 -8.00 18.49 -17.79
CA PRO A 284 -8.42 17.54 -16.76
C PRO A 284 -8.44 16.10 -17.29
N GLY A 285 -8.04 15.16 -16.44
CA GLY A 285 -8.19 13.73 -16.69
C GLY A 285 -9.55 13.20 -16.24
N SER A 286 -9.63 11.88 -16.00
CA SER A 286 -10.82 11.26 -15.41
C SER A 286 -11.09 11.83 -14.01
N PRO A 287 -12.37 12.09 -13.63
CA PRO A 287 -12.70 12.56 -12.30
C PRO A 287 -12.46 11.48 -11.23
N PRO A 288 -12.33 11.86 -9.94
CA PRO A 288 -12.22 10.88 -8.86
C PRO A 288 -13.47 10.00 -8.75
N PRO A 289 -13.33 8.71 -8.42
CA PRO A 289 -14.47 7.86 -8.10
C PRO A 289 -15.34 8.45 -6.99
N VAL A 290 -16.64 8.49 -7.23
CA VAL A 290 -17.64 8.97 -6.27
C VAL A 290 -18.01 7.84 -5.33
N LEU A 291 -18.14 8.14 -4.03
CA LEU A 291 -18.62 7.19 -3.03
C LEU A 291 -20.15 7.20 -3.03
N THR A 292 -20.76 6.04 -3.27
CA THR A 292 -22.21 5.84 -3.33
C THR A 292 -22.63 4.70 -2.42
N SER A 293 -23.64 4.96 -1.58
CA SER A 293 -24.26 4.03 -0.64
C SER A 293 -25.27 3.08 -1.29
#